data_AF-Q71HQ5-F1
#
_entry.id   AF-Q71HQ5-F1
#
_cell.length_a   1.000
_cell.length_b   1.000
_cell.length_c   1.000
_cell.angle_alpha   90.00
_cell.angle_beta   90.00
_cell.angle_gamma   90.00
#
_symmetry.space_group_name_H-M   'P 1'
#
loop_
_entity.id
_entity.type
_entity.pdbx_description
1 polymer ?
#
loop_
_entity_poly.entity_id
_entity_poly.type
_entity_poly.pdbx_seq_one_letter_code
_entity_poly.pdbx_strand_id
1 'polypeptide(L)' 'TMQNYIMLKRNLLYTAITRASQKLVMVGEEQAFAQAMRVKGNERRTNLVWLLKDRFKPEEQSNARE' A
#
# COMPACT_ATOMS: atom_id res chain seq x y z
N THR A 1 17.55 17.51 11.10
CA THR A 1 17.08 16.12 11.32
C THR A 1 16.16 15.70 10.19
N MET A 2 16.71 15.11 9.11
CA MET A 2 15.96 14.67 7.91
C MET A 2 15.52 13.19 7.97
N GLN A 3 15.85 12.50 9.06
CA GLN A 3 15.82 11.04 9.14
C GLN A 3 14.40 10.46 9.02
N ASN A 4 13.39 11.19 9.50
CA ASN A 4 12.00 10.75 9.46
C ASN A 4 11.31 11.02 8.12
N TYR A 5 11.89 11.86 7.26
CA TYR A 5 11.27 12.30 6.02
C TYR A 5 11.02 11.14 5.05
N ILE A 6 11.90 10.12 5.07
CA ILE A 6 11.78 8.88 4.29
C ILE A 6 10.53 8.07 4.69
N MET A 7 10.04 8.24 5.91
CA MET A 7 8.90 7.51 6.45
C MET A 7 7.56 8.22 6.22
N LEU A 8 7.55 9.46 5.70
CA LEU A 8 6.32 10.19 5.37
C LEU A 8 5.64 9.58 4.15
N LYS A 9 4.91 8.48 4.37
CA LYS A 9 4.20 7.70 3.36
C LYS A 9 2.80 7.36 3.82
N ARG A 10 1.88 7.28 2.87
CA ARG A 10 0.45 7.10 3.13
C ARG A 10 0.12 5.81 3.87
N ASN A 11 0.80 4.72 3.52
CA ASN A 11 0.60 3.42 4.17
C ASN A 11 1.05 3.44 5.64
N LEU A 12 2.10 4.20 5.98
CA LEU A 12 2.54 4.31 7.36
C LEU A 12 1.57 5.15 8.18
N LEU A 13 1.12 6.29 7.65
CA LEU A 13 0.11 7.15 8.29
C LEU A 13 -1.21 6.40 8.48
N TYR A 14 -1.70 5.69 7.46
CA TYR A 14 -2.89 4.84 7.54
C TYR A 14 -2.78 3.78 8.64
N THR A 15 -1.61 3.15 8.78
CA THR A 15 -1.38 2.13 9.82
C THR A 15 -1.42 2.76 11.21
N ALA A 16 -0.80 3.92 11.41
CA ALA A 16 -0.82 4.62 12.70
C ALA A 16 -2.24 5.00 13.10
N ILE A 17 -3.03 5.54 12.15
CA ILE A 17 -4.44 5.93 12.39
C ILE A 17 -5.29 4.72 12.76
N THR A 18 -5.21 3.64 11.98
CA THR A 18 -6.05 2.44 12.18
C THR A 18 -5.67 1.61 13.41
N ARG A 19 -4.48 1.82 13.98
CA ARG A 19 -4.07 1.20 15.25
C ARG A 19 -4.74 1.84 16.48
N ALA A 20 -5.25 3.06 16.37
CA ALA A 20 -5.97 3.72 17.46
C ALA A 20 -7.43 3.27 17.51
N SER A 21 -7.81 2.53 18.56
CA SER A 21 -9.15 1.95 18.69
C SER A 21 -10.25 2.94 19.08
N GLN A 22 -9.92 3.95 19.89
CA GLN A 22 -10.90 4.88 20.45
C GLN A 22 -10.47 6.35 20.34
N LYS A 23 -9.18 6.65 20.56
CA LYS A 23 -8.65 8.02 20.52
C LYS A 23 -7.30 8.03 19.84
N LEU A 24 -7.07 9.06 19.04
CA LEU A 24 -5.82 9.34 18.35
C LEU A 24 -5.41 10.78 18.66
N VAL A 25 -4.18 10.98 19.13
CA VAL A 25 -3.56 12.30 19.29
C VAL A 25 -2.36 12.37 18.37
N MET A 26 -2.36 13.30 17.42
CA MET A 26 -1.26 13.53 16.48
C MET A 26 -0.47 14.75 16.93
N VAL A 27 0.86 14.61 17.00
CA VAL A 27 1.78 15.67 17.41
C VAL A 27 2.84 15.85 16.34
N GLY A 28 3.04 17.08 15.88
CA GLY A 28 4.01 17.42 14.85
C GLY A 28 3.51 18.52 13.92
N GLU A 29 4.16 18.65 12.77
CA GLU A 29 3.84 19.66 11.76
C GLU A 29 2.74 19.19 10.81
N GLU A 30 1.74 20.05 10.56
CA GLU A 30 0.63 19.75 9.64
C GLU A 30 1.13 19.35 8.23
N GLN A 31 2.16 20.05 7.75
CA GLN A 31 2.76 19.82 6.44
C GLN A 31 3.33 18.40 6.30
N ALA A 32 3.87 17.81 7.37
CA ALA A 32 4.41 16.46 7.35
C ALA A 32 3.30 15.42 7.11
N PHE A 33 2.12 15.61 7.71
CA PHE A 33 0.96 14.76 7.47
C PHE A 33 0.42 14.92 6.04
N ALA A 34 0.30 16.16 5.56
CA ALA A 34 -0.12 16.46 4.19
C ALA A 34 0.82 15.81 3.14
N GLN A 35 2.13 15.85 3.40
CA GLN A 35 3.12 15.19 2.57
C GLN A 35 2.95 13.66 2.60
N ALA A 36 2.82 13.07 3.78
CA ALA A 36 2.63 11.62 3.92
C ALA A 36 1.39 11.13 3.16
N MET A 37 0.30 11.91 3.11
CA MET A 37 -0.90 11.57 2.33
C MET A 37 -0.62 11.52 0.82
N ARG A 38 0.22 12.42 0.29
CA ARG A 38 0.54 12.51 -1.14
C ARG A 38 1.44 11.35 -1.59
N VAL A 39 2.44 11.01 -0.79
CA VAL A 39 3.43 9.97 -1.10
C VAL A 39 2.82 8.56 -0.95
N LYS A 40 2.75 7.80 -2.06
CA LYS A 40 2.34 6.38 -2.01
C LYS A 40 3.39 5.54 -1.27
N GLY A 41 2.96 4.39 -0.75
CA GLY A 41 3.88 3.43 -0.14
C GLY A 41 4.92 2.91 -1.13
N ASN A 42 5.94 2.22 -0.63
CA ASN A 42 6.98 1.62 -1.48
C ASN A 42 6.38 0.63 -2.47
N GLU A 43 6.68 0.82 -3.76
CA GLU A 43 6.42 -0.18 -4.77
C GLU A 43 7.37 -1.37 -4.59
N ARG A 44 6.79 -2.54 -4.28
CA ARG A 44 7.55 -3.77 -4.10
C ARG A 44 7.79 -4.40 -5.47
N ARG A 45 9.06 -4.54 -5.86
CA ARG A 45 9.46 -5.23 -7.09
C ARG A 45 9.42 -6.75 -6.89
N THR A 46 8.25 -7.36 -7.10
CA THR A 46 8.03 -8.81 -6.89
C THR A 46 7.27 -9.44 -8.05
N ASN A 47 7.61 -10.67 -8.41
CA ASN A 47 6.97 -11.40 -9.52
C ASN A 47 5.73 -12.22 -9.11
N LEU A 48 5.33 -12.19 -7.83
CA LEU A 48 4.26 -13.06 -7.31
C LEU A 48 2.94 -12.92 -8.08
N VAL A 49 2.55 -11.70 -8.44
CA VAL A 49 1.32 -11.45 -9.22
C VAL A 49 1.37 -12.14 -10.58
N TRP A 50 2.53 -12.10 -11.26
CA TRP A 50 2.70 -12.75 -12.55
C TRP A 50 2.66 -14.27 -12.42
N LEU A 51 3.34 -14.83 -11.41
CA LEU A 51 3.35 -16.27 -11.13
C LEU A 51 1.94 -16.80 -10.82
N LEU A 52 1.15 -16.07 -10.03
CA LEU A 52 -0.23 -16.46 -9.72
C LEU A 52 -1.11 -16.43 -10.97
N LYS A 53 -0.98 -15.39 -11.80
CA LYS A 53 -1.75 -15.27 -13.05
C LYS A 53 -1.44 -16.39 -14.03
N ASP A 54 -0.18 -16.78 -14.15
CA ASP A 54 0.20 -17.88 -15.05
C ASP A 54 -0.28 -19.24 -14.54
N ARG A 55 -0.12 -19.50 -13.23
CA ARG A 55 -0.51 -20.78 -12.63
C ARG A 55 -2.01 -21.03 -12.62
N PHE A 56 -2.80 -19.97 -12.45
CA PHE A 56 -4.26 -20.02 -12.33
C PHE A 56 -4.97 -19.39 -13.54
N LYS A 57 -4.35 -19.40 -14.74
CA LYS A 57 -5.08 -19.03 -15.96
C LYS A 57 -6.38 -19.84 -15.98
N PRO A 58 -7.56 -19.19 -15.94
CA PRO A 58 -8.80 -19.91 -16.16
C PRO A 58 -8.68 -20.54 -17.54
N GLU A 59 -8.90 -21.85 -17.62
CA GLU A 59 -9.05 -22.57 -18.86
C GLU A 59 -10.12 -21.81 -19.67
N GLU A 60 -9.69 -21.01 -20.65
CA GLU A 60 -10.59 -20.38 -21.61
C GLU A 60 -11.19 -21.51 -22.44
N GLN A 61 -12.29 -22.06 -21.91
CA GLN A 61 -13.35 -22.76 -22.62
C GLN A 61 -12.84 -23.75 -23.68
N SER A 62 -12.35 -24.91 -23.25
CA SER A 62 -12.25 -26.11 -24.09
C SER A 62 -13.60 -26.62 -24.64
N ASN A 63 -14.73 -25.94 -24.38
CA ASN A 63 -16.08 -26.35 -24.77
C ASN A 63 -16.87 -25.24 -25.52
N ALA A 64 -16.22 -24.49 -26.41
CA ALA A 64 -16.93 -23.65 -27.38
C ALA A 64 -16.45 -23.97 -28.80
N ARG A 65 -17.11 -24.96 -29.42
CA ARG A 65 -16.98 -25.46 -30.82
C ARG A 65 -15.95 -26.58 -31.00
N GLU A 66 -16.36 -27.82 -30.78
CA GLU A 66 -16.81 -28.80 -31.80
C GLU A 66 -17.42 -30.03 -31.14
#